data_AF-A0A3E2HIT5-F1
#
_entry.id   AF-A0A3E2HIT5-F1
#
_cell.length_a   1.000
_cell.length_b   1.000
_cell.length_c   1.000
_cell.angle_alpha   90.00
_cell.angle_beta   90.00
_cell.angle_gamma   90.00
#
_symmetry.space_group_name_H-M   'P 1'
#
loop_
_entity.id
_entity.type
_entity.pdbx_description
1 polymer ?
#
loop_
_entity_poly.entity_id
_entity_poly.type
_entity_poly.pdbx_seq_one_letter_code
_entity_poly.pdbx_strand_id
1 'polypeptide(L)'
;MGNVGPGMPVSVTINSILALKEVTPPEFLDESTGHSSTSRRKDIYETPVPEVLYRGETYFQNVYGKVSGRVMGQMDRSGTEDLGLVARLMYAYILSDINILSAAESSFVLIAALIPQDLNAQLKGHLRGALNLGATVEEVKAVRKTVIRICEAYGMTKHGDAVPAGWGWREEVADVKG
;
A
#
# COMPACT_ATOMS: atom_id res chain seq x y z
N MET A 1 -24.85 14.83 8.58
CA MET A 1 -23.57 14.89 7.85
C MET A 1 -23.62 13.83 6.77
N GLY A 2 -23.51 14.23 5.51
CA GLY A 2 -23.73 13.37 4.36
C GLY A 2 -22.69 12.26 4.29
N ASN A 3 -23.16 11.05 4.02
CA ASN A 3 -22.35 9.85 3.82
C ASN A 3 -21.60 10.01 2.50
N VAL A 4 -20.37 10.52 2.56
CA VAL A 4 -19.46 10.46 1.42
C VAL A 4 -19.08 8.99 1.27
N GLY A 5 -19.60 8.34 0.22
CA GLY A 5 -19.07 7.05 -0.21
C GLY A 5 -17.55 7.13 -0.39
N PRO A 6 -16.82 6.00 -0.35
CA PRO A 6 -15.38 6.03 -0.51
C PRO A 6 -15.06 6.76 -1.82
N GLY A 7 -14.49 7.96 -1.71
CA GLY A 7 -14.05 8.71 -2.88
C GLY A 7 -13.12 7.82 -3.70
N MET A 8 -13.02 8.06 -5.01
CA MET A 8 -12.03 7.35 -5.82
C MET A 8 -10.67 7.43 -5.12
N PRO A 9 -9.90 6.33 -5.00
CA PRO A 9 -8.64 6.31 -4.24
C PRO A 9 -7.70 7.47 -4.59
N VAL A 10 -7.73 7.92 -5.85
CA VAL A 10 -6.98 9.06 -6.35
C VAL A 10 -7.38 10.38 -5.68
N SER A 11 -8.67 10.68 -5.48
CA SER A 11 -9.08 11.95 -4.85
C SER A 11 -8.75 11.98 -3.35
N VAL A 12 -8.86 10.84 -2.67
CA VAL A 12 -8.42 10.69 -1.26
C VAL A 12 -6.90 10.87 -1.17
N THR A 13 -6.14 10.26 -2.10
CA THR A 13 -4.69 10.40 -2.16
C THR A 13 -4.27 11.85 -2.38
N ILE A 14 -4.88 12.55 -3.35
CA ILE A 14 -4.60 13.96 -3.63
C ILE A 14 -4.82 14.81 -2.36
N ASN A 15 -5.98 14.69 -1.73
CA ASN A 15 -6.29 15.48 -0.53
C ASN A 15 -5.32 15.16 0.62
N SER A 16 -4.96 13.89 0.79
CA SER A 16 -4.04 13.46 1.86
C SER A 16 -2.63 14.03 1.66
N ILE A 17 -2.12 14.01 0.42
CA ILE A 17 -0.81 14.56 0.09
C ILE A 17 -0.80 16.10 0.18
N LEU A 18 -1.89 16.77 -0.23
CA LEU A 18 -2.02 18.22 -0.06
C LEU A 18 -2.06 18.62 1.43
N ALA A 19 -2.80 17.89 2.26
CA ALA A 19 -2.81 18.12 3.71
C ALA A 19 -1.45 17.85 4.35
N LEU A 20 -0.74 16.78 3.92
CA LEU A 20 0.62 16.50 4.40
C LEU A 20 1.59 17.63 4.04
N LYS A 21 1.47 18.19 2.83
CA LYS A 21 2.29 19.32 2.38
C LYS A 21 2.11 20.54 3.29
N GLU A 22 0.90 20.85 3.76
CA GLU A 22 0.63 22.01 4.63
C GLU A 22 1.37 21.95 5.97
N VAL A 23 1.69 20.74 6.44
CA VAL A 23 2.38 20.51 7.73
C VAL A 23 3.84 20.07 7.57
N THR A 24 4.32 19.91 6.33
CA THR A 24 5.69 19.49 6.05
C THR A 24 6.60 20.72 5.96
N PRO A 25 7.69 20.78 6.75
CA PRO A 25 8.66 21.87 6.66
C PRO A 25 9.18 22.07 5.22
N PRO A 26 9.36 23.32 4.75
CA PRO A 26 9.76 23.61 3.37
C PRO A 26 11.05 22.90 2.93
N GLU A 27 11.99 22.70 3.84
CA GLU A 27 13.26 22.01 3.60
C GLU A 27 13.10 20.50 3.28
N PHE A 28 11.92 19.92 3.51
CA PHE A 28 11.58 18.55 3.16
C PHE A 28 10.67 18.44 1.93
N LEU A 29 10.39 19.55 1.25
CA LEU A 29 9.56 19.56 0.04
C LEU A 29 10.43 19.65 -1.23
N ASP A 30 10.23 18.71 -2.15
CA ASP A 30 10.81 18.77 -3.50
C ASP A 30 10.20 19.95 -4.30
N GLU A 31 11.02 20.64 -5.08
CA GLU A 31 10.53 21.58 -6.09
C GLU A 31 9.92 20.84 -7.29
N SER A 32 8.87 21.39 -7.90
CA SER A 32 8.10 20.72 -8.97
C SER A 32 8.93 20.35 -10.22
N THR A 33 10.00 21.08 -10.49
CA THR A 33 10.97 20.82 -11.56
C THR A 33 12.36 20.50 -11.04
N GLY A 34 12.50 20.35 -9.72
CA GLY A 34 13.77 20.05 -9.07
C GLY A 34 14.17 18.60 -9.24
N HIS A 35 15.39 18.30 -8.79
CA HIS A 35 15.84 16.93 -8.62
C HIS A 35 15.03 16.27 -7.51
N SER A 36 14.41 15.11 -7.79
CA SER A 36 13.80 14.26 -6.77
C SER A 36 14.65 13.01 -6.61
N SER A 37 14.99 12.68 -5.37
CA SER A 37 15.78 11.50 -5.01
C SER A 37 15.03 10.18 -5.27
N THR A 38 13.71 10.24 -5.50
CA THR A 38 12.86 9.07 -5.71
C THR A 38 13.12 8.35 -7.03
N SER A 39 13.74 8.98 -8.03
CA SER A 39 13.91 8.43 -9.39
C SER A 39 12.63 8.10 -10.17
N ARG A 40 11.43 8.28 -9.59
CA ARG A 40 10.15 7.91 -10.24
C ARG A 40 9.91 8.59 -11.58
N ARG A 41 10.39 9.82 -11.75
CA ARG A 41 10.32 10.54 -13.04
C ARG A 41 11.17 9.86 -14.11
N LYS A 42 12.33 9.33 -13.73
CA LYS A 42 13.23 8.60 -14.63
C LYS A 42 12.54 7.37 -15.20
N ASP A 43 11.79 6.63 -14.38
CA ASP A 43 11.10 5.43 -14.85
C ASP A 43 10.05 5.70 -15.93
N ILE A 44 9.47 6.91 -15.97
CA ILE A 44 8.48 7.30 -16.98
C ILE A 44 9.15 7.72 -18.31
N TYR A 45 10.29 8.43 -18.24
CA TYR A 45 10.83 9.14 -19.42
C TYR A 45 12.17 8.59 -19.93
N GLU A 46 12.91 7.85 -19.11
CA GLU A 46 14.29 7.48 -19.40
C GLU A 46 14.53 5.97 -19.29
N THR A 47 14.02 5.31 -18.25
CA THR A 47 14.21 3.86 -18.05
C THR A 47 13.41 3.08 -19.11
N PRO A 48 14.02 2.10 -19.83
CA PRO A 48 13.28 1.26 -20.75
C PRO A 48 12.12 0.53 -20.07
N VAL A 49 10.91 0.63 -20.63
CA VAL A 49 9.68 0.03 -20.07
C VAL A 49 9.85 -1.44 -19.67
N PRO A 50 10.49 -2.33 -20.47
CA PRO A 50 10.68 -3.72 -20.08
C PRO A 50 11.46 -3.90 -18.77
N GLU A 51 12.43 -3.02 -18.46
CA GLU A 51 13.21 -3.09 -17.23
C GLU A 51 12.35 -2.72 -16.01
N VAL A 52 11.51 -1.70 -16.13
CA VAL A 52 10.58 -1.28 -15.07
C VAL A 52 9.55 -2.38 -14.80
N LEU A 53 9.01 -2.99 -15.85
CA LEU A 53 8.06 -4.11 -15.72
C LEU A 53 8.71 -5.33 -15.07
N TYR A 54 9.94 -5.68 -15.46
CA TYR A 54 10.68 -6.80 -14.86
C TYR A 54 10.98 -6.56 -13.38
N ARG A 55 11.38 -5.34 -13.00
CA ARG A 55 11.56 -4.95 -11.59
C ARG A 55 10.27 -5.12 -10.80
N GLY A 56 9.14 -4.65 -11.36
CA GLY A 56 7.81 -4.79 -10.77
C GLY A 56 7.40 -6.23 -10.54
N GLU A 57 7.56 -7.07 -11.56
CA GLU A 57 7.27 -8.50 -11.47
C GLU A 57 8.12 -9.19 -10.39
N THR A 58 9.42 -8.91 -10.38
CA THR A 58 10.35 -9.47 -9.38
C THR A 58 9.94 -9.05 -7.97
N TYR A 59 9.60 -7.78 -7.76
CA TYR A 59 9.13 -7.29 -6.47
C TYR A 59 7.83 -7.96 -6.03
N PHE A 60 6.86 -8.10 -6.95
CA PHE A 60 5.60 -8.80 -6.67
C PHE A 60 5.83 -10.26 -6.29
N GLN A 61 6.72 -10.95 -7.00
CA GLN A 61 7.11 -12.32 -6.69
C GLN A 61 7.77 -12.44 -5.31
N ASN A 62 8.59 -11.46 -4.91
CA ASN A 62 9.20 -11.43 -3.58
C ASN A 62 8.16 -11.19 -2.47
N VAL A 63 7.19 -10.29 -2.69
CA VAL A 63 6.08 -10.03 -1.75
C VAL A 63 5.27 -11.31 -1.52
N TYR A 64 4.77 -11.94 -2.59
CA TYR A 64 3.82 -13.05 -2.48
C TYR A 64 4.48 -14.45 -2.46
N GLY A 65 5.78 -14.54 -2.75
CA GLY A 65 6.54 -15.79 -2.79
C GLY A 65 5.87 -16.85 -3.66
N LYS A 66 5.73 -18.06 -3.10
CA LYS A 66 5.16 -19.24 -3.78
C LYS A 66 3.73 -19.06 -4.28
N VAL A 67 2.96 -18.12 -3.71
CA VAL A 67 1.56 -17.90 -4.11
C VAL A 67 1.39 -16.76 -5.12
N SER A 68 2.47 -16.08 -5.53
CA SER A 68 2.45 -14.96 -6.48
C SER A 68 1.65 -15.27 -7.75
N GLY A 69 1.97 -16.37 -8.44
CA GLY A 69 1.24 -16.77 -9.66
C GLY A 69 -0.25 -17.02 -9.44
N ARG A 70 -0.64 -17.54 -8.27
CA ARG A 70 -2.05 -17.72 -7.90
C ARG A 70 -2.74 -16.38 -7.69
N VAL A 71 -2.10 -15.46 -6.96
CA VAL A 71 -2.66 -14.13 -6.66
C VAL A 71 -2.82 -13.31 -7.95
N MET A 72 -1.77 -13.23 -8.78
CA MET A 72 -1.86 -12.51 -10.06
C MET A 72 -2.87 -13.17 -10.99
N GLY A 73 -2.87 -14.51 -11.08
CA GLY A 73 -3.83 -15.22 -11.90
C GLY A 73 -5.30 -15.03 -11.47
N GLN A 74 -5.56 -14.83 -10.18
CA GLN A 74 -6.92 -14.47 -9.71
C GLN A 74 -7.33 -13.09 -10.22
N MET A 75 -6.42 -12.12 -10.19
CA MET A 75 -6.67 -10.78 -10.73
C MET A 75 -6.85 -10.79 -12.25
N ASP A 76 -6.06 -11.58 -12.98
CA ASP A 76 -6.20 -11.75 -14.45
C ASP A 76 -7.54 -12.41 -14.84
N ARG A 77 -8.16 -13.16 -13.93
CA ARG A 77 -9.43 -13.85 -14.15
C ARG A 77 -10.61 -13.21 -13.43
N SER A 78 -10.53 -11.93 -13.08
CA SER A 78 -11.59 -11.22 -12.36
C SER A 78 -12.75 -10.74 -13.24
N GLY A 79 -12.92 -11.32 -14.44
CA GLY A 79 -13.94 -10.93 -15.41
C GLY A 79 -13.56 -9.75 -16.33
N THR A 80 -12.38 -9.15 -16.13
CA THR A 80 -11.76 -8.12 -16.98
C THR A 80 -10.23 -8.25 -16.91
N GLU A 81 -9.52 -7.75 -17.93
CA GLU A 81 -8.05 -7.64 -17.93
C GLU A 81 -7.52 -6.52 -17.02
N ASP A 82 -8.39 -5.56 -16.66
CA ASP A 82 -7.98 -4.31 -16.01
C ASP A 82 -7.34 -4.53 -14.64
N LEU A 83 -7.85 -5.46 -13.84
CA LEU A 83 -7.36 -5.63 -12.46
C LEU A 83 -5.93 -6.16 -12.44
N GLY A 84 -5.65 -7.18 -13.26
CA GLY A 84 -4.30 -7.73 -13.42
C GLY A 84 -3.33 -6.71 -14.05
N LEU A 85 -3.80 -5.93 -15.02
CA LEU A 85 -3.02 -4.87 -15.65
C LEU A 85 -2.65 -3.77 -14.66
N VAL A 86 -3.64 -3.24 -13.92
CA VAL A 86 -3.43 -2.19 -12.90
C VAL A 86 -2.47 -2.69 -11.83
N ALA A 87 -2.59 -3.94 -11.37
CA ALA A 87 -1.64 -4.51 -10.42
C ALA A 87 -0.21 -4.49 -10.99
N ARG A 88 0.02 -4.96 -12.22
CA ARG A 88 1.36 -4.93 -12.84
C ARG A 88 1.92 -3.52 -12.95
N LEU A 89 1.11 -2.54 -13.38
CA LEU A 89 1.54 -1.15 -13.50
C LEU A 89 1.90 -0.53 -12.14
N MET A 90 1.09 -0.79 -11.10
CA MET A 90 1.35 -0.31 -9.74
C MET A 90 2.65 -0.90 -9.18
N TYR A 91 2.87 -2.20 -9.34
CA TYR A 91 4.09 -2.85 -8.87
C TYR A 91 5.32 -2.38 -9.68
N ALA A 92 5.20 -2.22 -10.99
CA ALA A 92 6.28 -1.75 -11.85
C ALA A 92 6.74 -0.32 -11.52
N TYR A 93 5.82 0.65 -11.53
CA TYR A 93 6.19 2.07 -11.47
C TYR A 93 6.17 2.67 -10.07
N ILE A 94 5.44 2.07 -9.11
CA ILE A 94 5.20 2.72 -7.81
C ILE A 94 5.83 1.91 -6.66
N LEU A 95 5.50 0.62 -6.56
CA LEU A 95 5.81 -0.17 -5.36
C LEU A 95 7.18 -0.85 -5.39
N SER A 96 7.77 -1.08 -6.56
CA SER A 96 9.09 -1.72 -6.69
C SER A 96 10.27 -0.75 -6.64
N ASP A 97 10.00 0.55 -6.58
CA ASP A 97 11.02 1.58 -6.38
C ASP A 97 11.45 1.61 -4.91
N ILE A 98 12.63 1.06 -4.66
CA ILE A 98 13.26 0.93 -3.35
C ILE A 98 14.50 1.83 -3.19
N ASN A 99 14.61 2.90 -3.98
CA ASN A 99 15.78 3.79 -3.91
C ASN A 99 15.87 4.59 -2.60
N ILE A 100 14.72 4.85 -1.97
CA ILE A 100 14.63 5.60 -0.70
C ILE A 100 14.27 4.68 0.46
N LEU A 101 13.17 3.95 0.32
CA LEU A 101 12.72 2.97 1.30
C LEU A 101 13.20 1.59 0.88
N SER A 102 13.70 0.79 1.82
CA SER A 102 13.93 -0.63 1.59
C SER A 102 12.62 -1.35 1.22
N ALA A 103 12.75 -2.59 0.74
CA ALA A 103 11.57 -3.40 0.41
C ALA A 103 10.69 -3.68 1.64
N ALA A 104 11.30 -3.90 2.81
CA ALA A 104 10.59 -4.07 4.08
C ALA A 104 9.83 -2.78 4.47
N GLU A 105 10.50 -1.62 4.44
CA GLU A 105 9.90 -0.33 4.76
C GLU A 105 8.76 0.04 3.80
N SER A 106 8.94 -0.20 2.50
CA SER A 106 7.90 -0.03 1.49
C SER A 106 6.67 -0.90 1.79
N SER A 107 6.87 -2.12 2.30
CA SER A 107 5.77 -2.98 2.76
C SER A 107 5.12 -2.48 4.05
N PHE A 108 5.87 -1.86 4.97
CA PHE A 108 5.29 -1.22 6.16
C PHE A 108 4.35 -0.07 5.78
N VAL A 109 4.69 0.73 4.77
CA VAL A 109 3.81 1.79 4.25
C VAL A 109 2.50 1.21 3.72
N LEU A 110 2.55 0.09 2.98
CA LEU A 110 1.33 -0.58 2.51
C LEU A 110 0.49 -1.14 3.66
N ILE A 111 1.11 -1.78 4.65
CA ILE A 111 0.40 -2.24 5.85
C ILE A 111 -0.32 -1.07 6.55
N ALA A 112 0.38 0.05 6.72
CA ALA A 112 -0.18 1.25 7.34
C ALA A 112 -1.34 1.86 6.54
N ALA A 113 -1.31 1.77 5.21
CA ALA A 113 -2.40 2.25 4.35
C ALA A 113 -3.61 1.30 4.31
N LEU A 114 -3.40 -0.02 4.38
CA LEU A 114 -4.46 -1.02 4.24
C LEU A 114 -5.35 -1.14 5.48
N ILE A 115 -4.78 -0.98 6.68
CA ILE A 115 -5.50 -1.07 7.96
C ILE A 115 -6.66 -0.05 8.06
N PRO A 116 -6.47 1.28 7.89
CA PRO A 116 -7.55 2.25 8.01
C PRO A 116 -8.63 2.12 6.92
N GLN A 117 -8.31 1.44 5.81
CA GLN A 117 -9.24 1.19 4.70
C GLN A 117 -10.02 -0.12 4.83
N ASP A 118 -9.79 -0.90 5.90
CA ASP A 118 -10.43 -2.20 6.13
C ASP A 118 -10.20 -3.23 5.01
N LEU A 119 -9.01 -3.19 4.38
CA LEU A 119 -8.63 -4.04 3.25
C LEU A 119 -7.91 -5.32 3.70
N ASN A 120 -8.62 -6.12 4.51
CA ASN A 120 -8.07 -7.27 5.23
C ASN A 120 -7.50 -8.37 4.32
N ALA A 121 -8.08 -8.59 3.14
CA ALA A 121 -7.61 -9.60 2.19
C ALA A 121 -6.20 -9.26 1.65
N GLN A 122 -5.99 -8.00 1.28
CA GLN A 122 -4.71 -7.47 0.82
C GLN A 122 -3.70 -7.40 1.98
N LEU A 123 -4.17 -6.95 3.16
CA LEU A 123 -3.34 -6.85 4.36
C LEU A 123 -2.66 -8.17 4.71
N LYS A 124 -3.37 -9.30 4.64
CA LYS A 124 -2.80 -10.64 4.90
C LYS A 124 -1.60 -10.95 4.00
N GLY A 125 -1.70 -10.60 2.71
CA GLY A 125 -0.61 -10.76 1.75
C GLY A 125 0.61 -9.92 2.13
N HIS A 126 0.39 -8.65 2.46
CA HIS A 126 1.46 -7.70 2.77
C HIS A 126 2.10 -7.92 4.15
N LEU A 127 1.38 -8.43 5.15
CA LEU A 127 1.96 -8.83 6.44
C LEU A 127 2.99 -9.95 6.27
N ARG A 128 2.65 -10.99 5.50
CA ARG A 128 3.61 -12.06 5.16
C ARG A 128 4.68 -11.55 4.20
N GLY A 129 4.30 -10.69 3.26
CA GLY A 129 5.21 -10.11 2.27
C GLY A 129 6.32 -9.28 2.91
N ALA A 130 6.03 -8.51 3.96
CA ALA A 130 7.05 -7.79 4.72
C ALA A 130 8.14 -8.74 5.26
N LEU A 131 7.75 -9.92 5.79
CA LEU A 131 8.71 -10.93 6.24
C LEU A 131 9.53 -11.51 5.08
N ASN A 132 8.89 -11.77 3.93
CA ASN A 132 9.60 -12.24 2.73
C ASN A 132 10.62 -11.20 2.22
N LEU A 133 10.40 -9.92 2.52
CA LEU A 133 11.26 -8.79 2.16
C LEU A 133 12.28 -8.42 3.24
N GLY A 134 12.43 -9.26 4.28
CA GLY A 134 13.48 -9.14 5.29
C GLY A 134 13.07 -8.49 6.60
N ALA A 135 11.78 -8.14 6.79
CA ALA A 135 11.30 -7.68 8.09
C ALA A 135 11.26 -8.81 9.13
N THR A 136 11.42 -8.45 10.40
CA THR A 136 11.16 -9.32 11.55
C THR A 136 9.66 -9.35 11.88
N VAL A 137 9.23 -10.39 12.60
CA VAL A 137 7.84 -10.49 13.09
C VAL A 137 7.54 -9.34 14.06
N GLU A 138 8.51 -8.96 14.87
CA GLU A 138 8.43 -7.88 15.86
C GLU A 138 8.18 -6.53 15.19
N GLU A 139 8.91 -6.22 14.11
CA GLU A 139 8.72 -4.99 13.33
C GLU A 139 7.32 -4.95 12.70
N VAL A 140 6.90 -6.03 12.04
CA VAL A 140 5.57 -6.11 11.41
C VAL A 140 4.46 -5.90 12.45
N LYS A 141 4.57 -6.53 13.63
CA LYS A 141 3.62 -6.36 14.73
C LYS A 141 3.66 -4.96 15.31
N ALA A 142 4.83 -4.34 15.41
CA ALA A 142 4.98 -2.97 15.90
C ALA A 142 4.31 -1.96 14.97
N VAL A 143 4.51 -2.07 13.65
CA VAL A 143 3.85 -1.24 12.64
C VAL A 143 2.33 -1.41 12.73
N ARG A 144 1.83 -2.65 12.69
CA ARG A 144 0.41 -2.95 12.80
C ARG A 144 -0.21 -2.33 14.07
N LYS A 145 0.43 -2.55 15.22
CA LYS A 145 -0.05 -2.03 16.52
C LYS A 145 -0.08 -0.51 16.55
N THR A 146 0.92 0.14 15.95
CA THR A 146 1.00 1.60 15.88
C THR A 146 -0.16 2.18 15.06
N VAL A 147 -0.43 1.60 13.89
CA VAL A 147 -1.49 2.06 13.00
C VAL A 147 -2.87 1.85 13.63
N ILE A 148 -3.11 0.69 14.27
CA ILE A 148 -4.35 0.44 15.01
C ILE A 148 -4.57 1.49 16.11
N ARG A 149 -3.53 1.81 16.89
CA ARG A 149 -3.64 2.85 17.94
C ARG A 149 -3.98 4.23 17.39
N ILE A 150 -3.43 4.58 16.23
CA ILE A 150 -3.77 5.83 15.54
C ILE A 150 -5.25 5.78 15.14
N CYS A 151 -5.69 4.73 14.46
CA CYS A 151 -7.09 4.55 14.06
C CYS A 151 -8.06 4.65 15.26
N GLU A 152 -7.75 3.98 16.37
CA GLU A 152 -8.53 4.02 17.61
C GLU A 152 -8.57 5.42 18.23
N ALA A 153 -7.43 6.16 18.22
CA ALA A 153 -7.38 7.54 18.68
C ALA A 153 -8.25 8.49 17.84
N TYR A 154 -8.48 8.17 16.56
CA TYR A 154 -9.42 8.84 15.67
C TYR A 154 -10.83 8.21 15.67
N GLY A 155 -11.13 7.35 16.65
CA GLY A 155 -12.47 6.81 16.87
C GLY A 155 -12.87 5.64 15.98
N MET A 156 -11.94 5.02 15.23
CA MET A 156 -12.23 3.76 14.54
C MET A 156 -12.39 2.64 15.57
N THR A 157 -13.48 1.87 15.45
CA THR A 157 -13.72 0.70 16.29
C THR A 157 -14.14 -0.49 15.43
N LYS A 158 -13.93 -1.71 15.93
CA LYS A 158 -14.52 -2.89 15.28
C LYS A 158 -16.04 -2.80 15.35
N HIS A 159 -16.71 -2.99 14.22
CA HIS A 159 -18.16 -3.03 14.16
C HIS A 159 -18.66 -4.40 14.60
N GLY A 160 -19.78 -4.41 15.32
CA GLY A 160 -20.54 -5.66 15.51
C GLY A 160 -21.26 -6.06 14.23
N ASP A 161 -21.59 -7.33 14.08
CA ASP A 161 -22.22 -7.91 12.88
C ASP A 161 -23.53 -7.20 12.46
N ALA A 162 -24.16 -6.49 13.39
CA ALA A 162 -25.41 -5.76 13.19
C ALA A 162 -25.24 -4.33 12.63
N VAL A 163 -24.01 -3.83 12.47
CA VAL A 163 -23.74 -2.47 11.97
C VAL A 163 -23.32 -2.56 10.49
N PRO A 164 -24.21 -2.20 9.54
CA PRO A 164 -23.94 -2.40 8.10
C PRO A 164 -22.89 -1.43 7.54
N ALA A 165 -22.66 -0.29 8.20
CA ALA A 165 -21.69 0.73 7.83
C ALA A 165 -21.33 1.63 9.02
N GLY A 166 -20.13 2.20 9.01
CA GLY A 166 -19.66 3.17 9.99
C GLY A 166 -18.17 3.47 9.83
N TRP A 167 -17.62 4.28 10.73
CA TRP A 167 -16.19 4.51 10.82
C TRP A 167 -15.53 3.39 11.63
N GLY A 168 -14.81 2.48 10.97
CA GLY A 168 -14.22 1.32 11.66
C GLY A 168 -14.01 0.09 10.79
N TRP A 169 -13.67 -1.02 11.43
CA TRP A 169 -13.35 -2.29 10.77
C TRP A 169 -14.52 -3.27 10.82
N ARG A 170 -14.82 -3.94 9.70
CA ARG A 170 -15.85 -4.99 9.63
C ARG A 170 -15.40 -6.30 10.25
N GLU A 171 -14.10 -6.57 10.19
CA GLU A 171 -13.48 -7.77 10.70
C GLU A 171 -12.38 -7.42 11.72
N GLU A 172 -11.85 -8.43 12.39
CA GLU A 172 -10.61 -8.23 13.13
C GLU A 172 -9.46 -7.94 12.16
N VAL A 173 -8.73 -6.86 12.41
CA VAL A 173 -7.57 -6.47 11.58
C VAL A 173 -6.60 -7.65 11.52
N ALA A 174 -6.27 -8.12 10.32
CA ALA A 174 -5.42 -9.29 10.15
C ALA A 174 -4.09 -9.14 10.88
N ASP A 175 -3.56 -10.23 11.44
CA ASP A 175 -2.25 -10.27 12.09
C ASP A 175 -1.32 -11.28 11.40
N VAL A 176 -0.02 -11.06 11.55
CA VAL A 176 0.99 -11.98 11.04
C VAL A 176 1.10 -13.17 11.99
N LYS A 177 0.91 -14.38 11.45
CA LYS A 177 1.17 -15.61 12.21
C LYS A 177 2.69 -15.80 12.28
N GLY A 178 3.19 -15.96 13.51
CA GLY A 178 4.57 -16.39 13.77
C GLY A 178 4.88 -17.73 13.11
#